data_AF-A0A850DTB9-F1
#
_entry.id   AF-A0A850DTB9-F1
#
_cell.length_a   1.000
_cell.length_b   1.000
_cell.length_c   1.000
_cell.angle_alpha   90.00
_cell.angle_beta   90.00
_cell.angle_gamma   90.00
#
_symmetry.space_group_name_H-M   'P 1'
#
loop_
_entity.id
_entity.type
_entity.pdbx_description
1 polymer ?
#
loop_
_entity_poly.entity_id
_entity_poly.type
_entity_poly.pdbx_seq_one_letter_code
_entity_poly.pdbx_strand_id
1 'polypeptide(L)'
;MTAGGVGLAAWLPLAVATVVAALVATTLTLLVGVVGGCWAVVRWRRDVAREERDRAWSRFVWTVDQACAVDVGRAELGRASAEAMYDMQILREDDATVGSIVLEIITGRNGR
;
A
#
# COMPACT_ATOMS: atom_id res chain seq x y z
N MET A 1 30.76 -39.78 26.34
CA MET A 1 29.71 -38.73 26.37
C MET A 1 28.52 -39.19 25.55
N THR A 2 27.60 -39.94 26.13
CA THR A 2 26.31 -40.32 25.50
C THR A 2 25.18 -40.32 26.54
N ALA A 3 25.17 -39.31 27.40
CA ALA A 3 24.02 -39.01 28.26
C ALA A 3 22.96 -38.29 27.40
N GLY A 4 22.24 -39.05 26.57
CA GLY A 4 21.20 -38.47 25.70
C GLY A 4 19.98 -39.36 25.45
N GLY A 5 20.09 -40.68 25.63
CA GLY A 5 19.00 -41.61 25.27
C GLY A 5 18.00 -41.95 26.39
N VAL A 6 18.40 -41.83 27.66
CA VAL A 6 17.63 -42.42 28.79
C VAL A 6 16.54 -41.48 29.32
N GLY A 7 16.60 -40.18 28.98
CA GLY A 7 15.73 -39.15 29.54
C GLY A 7 14.25 -39.28 29.18
N LEU A 8 13.92 -39.58 27.91
CA LEU A 8 12.52 -39.66 27.46
C LEU A 8 11.86 -41.02 27.75
N ALA A 9 12.65 -42.10 27.79
CA ALA A 9 12.14 -43.45 28.04
C ALA A 9 11.68 -43.66 29.50
N ALA A 10 12.16 -42.85 30.43
CA ALA A 10 11.78 -42.89 31.84
C ALA A 10 10.51 -42.08 32.16
N TRP A 11 9.98 -41.31 31.20
CA TRP A 11 8.80 -40.48 31.41
C TRP A 11 7.53 -41.29 31.19
N LEU A 12 6.50 -41.01 31.99
CA LEU A 12 5.15 -41.51 31.72
C LEU A 12 4.75 -41.06 30.30
N PRO A 13 4.21 -41.95 29.44
CA PRO A 13 3.93 -41.64 28.03
C PRO A 13 2.99 -40.45 27.86
N LEU A 14 2.12 -40.21 28.85
CA LEU A 14 1.23 -39.06 28.92
C LEU A 14 2.00 -37.73 29.05
N ALA A 15 3.12 -37.71 29.78
CA ALA A 15 3.98 -36.54 29.92
C ALA A 15 4.78 -36.24 28.65
N VAL A 16 5.19 -37.27 27.90
CA VAL A 16 5.82 -37.08 26.58
C VAL A 16 4.80 -36.52 25.58
N ALA A 17 3.58 -37.08 25.58
CA ALA A 17 2.50 -36.62 24.70
C ALA A 17 2.13 -35.14 24.96
N THR A 18 2.07 -34.70 26.22
CA THR A 18 1.76 -33.29 26.55
C THR A 18 2.86 -32.33 26.11
N VAL A 19 4.13 -32.69 26.28
CA VAL A 19 5.25 -31.84 25.81
C VAL A 19 5.26 -31.74 24.29
N VAL A 20 5.06 -32.86 23.59
CA VAL A 20 4.96 -32.86 22.12
C VAL A 20 3.77 -32.03 21.66
N ALA A 21 2.60 -32.20 22.28
CA ALA A 21 1.41 -31.41 21.96
C ALA A 21 1.64 -29.91 22.21
N ALA A 22 2.30 -29.55 23.31
CA ALA A 22 2.64 -28.16 23.62
C ALA A 22 3.62 -27.56 22.61
N LEU A 23 4.62 -28.33 22.18
CA LEU A 23 5.56 -27.91 21.13
C LEU A 23 4.85 -27.70 19.80
N VAL A 24 4.00 -28.64 19.40
CA VAL A 24 3.20 -28.52 18.15
C VAL A 24 2.24 -27.34 18.22
N ALA A 25 1.54 -27.15 19.33
CA ALA A 25 0.64 -26.01 19.50
C ALA A 25 1.43 -24.69 19.39
N THR A 26 2.58 -24.60 20.07
CA THR A 26 3.41 -23.39 20.07
C THR A 26 3.97 -23.09 18.68
N THR A 27 4.46 -24.09 17.95
CA THR A 27 4.97 -23.89 16.58
C THR A 27 3.85 -23.45 15.64
N LEU A 28 2.66 -24.03 15.75
CA LEU A 28 1.50 -23.61 14.97
C LEU A 28 1.09 -22.16 15.30
N THR A 29 1.05 -21.79 16.58
CA THR A 29 0.75 -20.41 16.99
C THR A 29 1.77 -19.42 16.44
N LEU A 30 3.07 -19.76 16.48
CA LEU A 30 4.11 -18.92 15.90
C LEU A 30 3.95 -18.78 14.38
N LEU A 31 3.66 -19.88 13.67
CA LEU A 31 3.43 -19.84 12.22
C LEU A 31 2.24 -18.95 11.85
N VAL A 32 1.12 -19.07 12.57
CA VAL A 32 -0.06 -18.21 12.37
C VAL A 32 0.30 -16.74 12.64
N GLY A 33 1.06 -16.47 13.71
CA GLY A 33 1.54 -15.11 14.01
C GLY A 33 2.41 -14.53 12.90
N VAL A 34 3.34 -15.31 12.34
CA VAL A 34 4.19 -14.89 11.23
C VAL A 34 3.37 -14.63 9.97
N VAL A 35 2.49 -15.56 9.59
CA VAL A 35 1.64 -15.42 8.40
C VAL A 35 0.71 -14.21 8.54
N GLY A 36 0.09 -14.03 9.71
CA GLY A 36 -0.76 -12.88 10.02
C GLY A 36 0.02 -11.56 9.97
N GLY A 37 1.23 -11.53 10.52
CA GLY A 37 2.13 -10.38 10.46
C GLY A 37 2.54 -10.04 9.03
N CYS A 38 2.99 -11.01 8.25
CA CYS A 38 3.33 -10.83 6.84
C CYS A 38 2.14 -10.32 6.03
N TRP A 39 0.95 -10.90 6.25
CA TRP A 39 -0.27 -10.47 5.58
C TRP A 39 -0.66 -9.04 5.95
N ALA A 40 -0.58 -8.67 7.24
CA ALA A 40 -0.85 -7.31 7.71
C ALA A 40 0.09 -6.30 7.05
N VAL A 41 1.38 -6.62 6.91
CA VAL A 41 2.35 -5.77 6.20
C VAL A 41 2.00 -5.64 4.73
N VAL A 42 1.70 -6.74 4.04
CA VAL A 42 1.31 -6.71 2.60
C VAL A 42 0.04 -5.90 2.40
N ARG A 43 -0.97 -6.10 3.25
CA ARG A 43 -2.23 -5.33 3.22
C ARG A 43 -1.95 -3.85 3.47
N TRP A 44 -1.17 -3.51 4.49
CA TRP A 44 -0.81 -2.13 4.78
C TRP A 44 -0.09 -1.46 3.60
N ARG A 45 0.86 -2.14 2.94
CA ARG A 45 1.53 -1.62 1.75
C ARG A 45 0.55 -1.34 0.61
N ARG A 46 -0.42 -2.24 0.39
CA ARG A 46 -1.47 -2.05 -0.62
C ARG A 46 -2.42 -0.91 -0.26
N ASP A 47 -2.78 -0.79 1.01
CA ASP A 47 -3.65 0.27 1.50
C ASP A 47 -2.96 1.65 1.38
N VAL A 48 -1.69 1.76 1.75
CA VAL A 48 -0.89 3.00 1.57
C VAL A 48 -0.80 3.39 0.10
N ALA A 49 -0.53 2.43 -0.79
CA ALA A 49 -0.48 2.71 -2.23
C ALA A 49 -1.82 3.22 -2.77
N ARG A 50 -2.95 2.72 -2.24
CA ARG A 50 -4.28 3.23 -2.58
C ARG A 50 -4.53 4.63 -2.03
N GLU A 51 -4.19 4.89 -0.77
CA GLU A 51 -4.34 6.22 -0.17
C GLU A 51 -3.49 7.29 -0.88
N GLU A 52 -2.27 6.95 -1.29
CA GLU A 52 -1.41 7.84 -2.07
C GLU A 52 -2.03 8.16 -3.44
N ARG A 53 -2.59 7.15 -4.12
CA ARG A 53 -3.32 7.31 -5.39
C ARG A 53 -4.57 8.18 -5.20
N ASP A 54 -5.36 7.94 -4.16
CA ASP A 54 -6.59 8.71 -3.90
C ASP A 54 -6.28 10.17 -3.57
N ARG A 55 -5.20 10.45 -2.83
CA ARG A 55 -4.75 11.83 -2.56
C ARG A 55 -4.26 12.51 -3.84
N ALA A 56 -3.50 11.80 -4.67
CA ALA A 56 -3.06 12.32 -5.97
C ALA A 56 -4.25 12.62 -6.89
N TRP A 57 -5.21 11.69 -6.96
CA TRP A 57 -6.42 11.84 -7.75
C TRP A 57 -7.33 12.97 -7.25
N SER A 58 -7.50 13.11 -5.92
CA SER A 58 -8.26 14.20 -5.33
C SER A 58 -7.67 15.57 -5.67
N ARG A 59 -6.33 15.71 -5.63
CA ARG A 59 -5.65 16.94 -6.08
C ARG A 59 -5.89 17.19 -7.55
N PHE A 60 -5.77 16.16 -8.39
CA PHE A 60 -6.01 16.26 -9.82
C PHE A 60 -7.43 16.75 -10.15
N VAL A 61 -8.46 16.14 -9.54
CA VAL A 61 -9.86 16.55 -9.71
C VAL A 61 -10.06 18.00 -9.24
N TRP A 62 -9.46 18.40 -8.13
CA TRP A 62 -9.51 19.79 -7.67
C TRP A 62 -8.90 20.76 -8.68
N THR A 63 -7.72 20.46 -9.25
CA THR A 63 -7.11 21.27 -10.32
C THR A 63 -8.02 21.44 -11.52
N VAL A 64 -8.65 20.35 -11.97
CA VAL A 64 -9.56 20.36 -13.11
C VAL A 64 -10.80 21.20 -12.81
N ASP A 65 -11.40 21.02 -11.63
CA ASP A 65 -12.56 21.80 -11.18
C ASP A 65 -12.24 23.31 -11.13
N GLN A 66 -11.07 23.68 -10.58
CA GLN A 66 -10.65 25.08 -10.56
C GLN A 66 -10.40 25.61 -11.98
N ALA A 67 -9.76 24.84 -12.86
CA ALA A 67 -9.49 25.27 -14.23
C ALA A 67 -10.77 25.46 -15.07
N CYS A 68 -11.82 24.70 -14.76
CA CYS A 68 -13.14 24.81 -15.37
C CYS A 68 -14.06 25.84 -14.69
N ALA A 69 -13.61 26.52 -13.63
CA ALA A 69 -14.42 27.48 -12.92
C ALA A 69 -14.80 28.68 -13.80
N VAL A 70 -16.02 29.18 -13.62
CA VAL A 70 -16.52 30.39 -14.31
C VAL A 70 -15.82 31.65 -13.81
N ASP A 71 -15.31 31.62 -12.57
CA ASP A 71 -14.54 32.70 -11.97
C ASP A 71 -13.11 32.72 -12.52
N VAL A 72 -12.69 33.86 -13.07
CA VAL A 72 -11.38 34.01 -13.73
C VAL A 72 -10.22 33.74 -12.77
N GLY A 73 -10.34 34.17 -11.50
CA GLY A 73 -9.28 33.96 -10.51
C GLY A 73 -9.11 32.48 -10.16
N ARG A 74 -10.20 31.74 -10.04
CA ARG A 74 -10.15 30.27 -9.86
C ARG A 74 -9.65 29.55 -11.11
N ALA A 75 -10.07 29.98 -12.30
CA ALA A 75 -9.61 29.41 -13.57
C ALA A 75 -8.10 29.58 -13.76
N GLU A 76 -7.55 30.75 -13.44
CA GLU A 76 -6.10 31.00 -13.48
C GLU A 76 -5.34 30.17 -12.44
N LEU A 77 -5.86 30.08 -11.21
CA LEU A 77 -5.31 29.19 -10.18
C LEU A 77 -5.31 27.73 -10.64
N GLY A 78 -6.38 27.27 -11.29
CA GLY A 78 -6.48 25.94 -11.88
C GLY A 78 -5.45 25.68 -12.98
N ARG A 79 -5.21 26.65 -13.87
CA ARG A 79 -4.17 26.55 -14.90
C ARG A 79 -2.75 26.51 -14.32
N ALA A 80 -2.44 27.39 -13.38
CA ALA A 80 -1.11 27.42 -12.75
C ALA A 80 -0.82 26.13 -11.95
N SER A 81 -1.84 25.60 -11.26
CA SER A 81 -1.72 24.32 -10.55
C SER A 81 -1.66 23.13 -11.50
N ALA A 82 -2.33 23.18 -12.66
CA ALA A 82 -2.20 22.18 -13.71
C ALA A 82 -0.77 22.15 -14.30
N GLU A 83 -0.18 23.31 -14.56
CA GLU A 83 1.21 23.41 -15.04
C GLU A 83 2.20 22.82 -14.02
N ALA A 84 2.05 23.17 -12.74
CA ALA A 84 2.86 22.60 -11.66
C ALA A 84 2.69 21.08 -11.52
N MET A 85 1.48 20.54 -11.74
CA MET A 85 1.24 19.10 -11.71
C MET A 85 1.84 18.36 -12.92
N TYR A 86 1.90 19.01 -14.09
CA TYR A 86 2.45 18.43 -15.31
C TYR A 86 3.95 18.18 -15.16
N ASP A 87 4.65 19.14 -14.58
CA ASP A 87 6.09 19.06 -14.36
C ASP A 87 6.46 18.09 -13.23
N MET A 88 5.55 17.82 -12.30
CA MET A 88 5.81 16.96 -11.13
C MET A 88 5.50 15.48 -11.36
N GLN A 89 4.76 15.11 -12.42
CA GLN A 89 4.32 13.74 -12.76
C GLN A 89 3.96 12.88 -11.54
N ILE A 90 2.96 13.34 -10.77
CA ILE A 90 2.44 12.64 -9.58
C ILE A 90 1.55 11.44 -9.93
N LEU A 91 1.00 11.37 -11.15
CA LEU A 91 0.12 10.26 -11.56
C LEU A 91 0.94 9.07 -12.07
N ARG A 92 0.58 7.86 -11.61
CA ARG A 92 1.23 6.59 -11.98
C ARG A 92 0.31 5.74 -12.85
N GLU A 93 0.92 4.88 -13.67
CA GLU A 93 0.26 3.81 -14.43
C GLU A 93 -0.87 4.34 -15.35
N ASP A 94 -2.01 3.66 -15.46
CA ASP A 94 -3.08 4.00 -16.41
C ASP A 94 -3.67 5.41 -16.20
N ASP A 95 -3.61 5.93 -14.97
CA ASP A 95 -4.08 7.27 -14.63
C ASP A 95 -3.16 8.37 -15.19
N ALA A 96 -1.87 8.07 -15.40
CA ALA A 96 -0.91 9.02 -15.96
C ALA A 96 -1.28 9.41 -17.39
N THR A 97 -1.81 8.45 -18.17
CA THR A 97 -2.24 8.69 -19.55
C THR A 97 -3.42 9.65 -19.58
N VAL A 98 -4.46 9.39 -18.79
CA VAL A 98 -5.64 10.27 -18.74
C VAL A 98 -5.30 11.64 -18.15
N GLY A 99 -4.52 11.65 -17.06
CA GLY A 99 -4.09 12.87 -16.39
C GLY A 99 -3.27 13.77 -17.30
N SER A 100 -2.26 13.22 -17.99
CA SER A 100 -1.40 13.98 -18.91
C SER A 100 -2.19 14.61 -20.06
N ILE A 101 -3.12 13.88 -20.67
CA ILE A 101 -3.99 14.41 -21.74
C ILE A 101 -4.81 15.60 -21.25
N VAL A 102 -5.46 15.47 -20.09
CA VAL A 102 -6.29 16.55 -19.52
C VAL A 102 -5.45 17.76 -19.16
N LEU A 103 -4.28 17.55 -18.56
CA LEU A 103 -3.38 18.62 -18.17
C LEU A 103 -2.78 19.35 -19.38
N GLU A 104 -2.49 18.61 -20.44
CA GLU A 104 -2.04 19.14 -21.72
C GLU A 104 -3.13 20.01 -22.37
N ILE A 105 -4.40 19.61 -22.30
CA ILE A 105 -5.55 20.40 -22.77
C ILE A 105 -5.68 21.69 -21.95
N ILE A 106 -5.57 21.62 -20.62
CA ILE A 106 -5.70 22.79 -19.73
C ILE A 106 -4.56 23.80 -19.95
N THR A 107 -3.33 23.30 -20.13
CA THR A 107 -2.12 24.12 -20.32
C THR A 107 -1.93 24.59 -21.76
N GLY A 108 -2.57 23.93 -22.73
CA GLY A 108 -2.49 24.30 -24.15
C GLY A 108 -1.17 23.90 -24.84
N ARG A 109 -0.41 22.95 -24.29
CA ARG A 109 0.92 22.57 -24.80
C ARG A 109 0.91 21.86 -26.15
N ASN A 110 -0.22 21.31 -26.60
CA ASN A 110 -0.37 20.61 -27.89
C ASN A 110 -0.60 21.55 -29.09
N GLY A 111 -0.65 22.87 -28.87
CA GLY A 111 -0.93 23.88 -29.90
C GLY A 111 0.24 24.81 -30.24
N ARG A 112 1.46 24.49 -29.81
CA ARG A 112 2.69 25.23 -30.11
C ARG A 112 3.65 24.40 -30.96
#